data_AF-A0A935VGD5-F1
#
_entry.id   AF-A0A935VGD5-F1
#
_cell.length_a   1.000
_cell.length_b   1.000
_cell.length_c   1.000
_cell.angle_alpha   90.00
_cell.angle_beta   90.00
_cell.angle_gamma   90.00
#
_symmetry.space_group_name_H-M   'P 1'
#
loop_
_entity.id
_entity.type
_entity.pdbx_description
1 polymer ?
#
loop_
_entity_poly.entity_id
_entity_poly.type
_entity_poly.pdbx_seq_one_letter_code
_entity_poly.pdbx_strand_id
1 'polypeptide(L)'
;MGFNISGMVIDNNFNKCIDAFQDGMQWGIEVVEEINFEQASANWTPDDTVNIYFSEKATMIFYPFEWTLEPDHPQNVNSLGFAYSETAMTFAVSYLDEKGNYRFFIENEGERQLESGTPLALEQEFPTADGLIFKLFDVLLDQSFFTIESNERAYRCKKIPYNPHKIETKIISNNSIITESEVIFEEVQKAPSIKEVGIIVNEIGKPEILREKSEHPILEKQPTKKWWEFWK
;
A
#
# COMPACT_ATOMS: atom_id res chain seq x y z
N MET A 1 15.86 24.29 5.97
CA MET A 1 14.40 24.15 6.16
C MET A 1 14.14 22.67 6.27
N GLY A 2 13.45 22.21 7.31
CA GLY A 2 13.25 20.77 7.55
C GLY A 2 12.11 20.18 6.71
N PHE A 3 12.11 18.86 6.55
CA PHE A 3 11.08 18.14 5.79
C PHE A 3 9.84 17.85 6.65
N ASN A 4 8.67 18.04 6.05
CA ASN A 4 7.37 17.64 6.56
C ASN A 4 6.58 16.97 5.44
N ILE A 5 6.91 15.70 5.18
CA ILE A 5 6.41 14.93 4.05
C ILE A 5 5.81 13.62 4.53
N SER A 6 4.80 13.15 3.82
CA SER A 6 4.17 11.86 4.05
C SER A 6 3.74 11.27 2.73
N GLY A 7 3.68 9.95 2.65
CA GLY A 7 3.51 9.30 1.38
C GLY A 7 3.78 7.81 1.38
N MET A 8 3.96 7.29 0.18
CA MET A 8 4.34 5.90 -0.06
C MET A 8 5.38 5.81 -1.17
N VAL A 9 6.34 4.90 -1.04
CA VAL A 9 7.23 4.47 -2.11
C VAL A 9 6.92 3.01 -2.44
N ILE A 10 6.77 2.68 -3.72
CA ILE A 10 6.44 1.34 -4.22
C ILE A 10 7.55 0.92 -5.18
N ASP A 11 8.11 -0.28 -5.01
CA ASP A 11 9.13 -0.89 -5.88
C ASP A 11 8.56 -1.37 -7.22
N ASN A 12 7.81 -0.48 -7.87
CA ASN A 12 7.24 -0.63 -9.20
C ASN A 12 6.97 0.77 -9.78
N ASN A 13 7.52 1.08 -10.95
CA ASN A 13 7.31 2.37 -11.61
C ASN A 13 6.02 2.43 -12.45
N PHE A 14 5.25 1.34 -12.54
CA PHE A 14 4.06 1.19 -13.38
C PHE A 14 4.26 1.65 -14.83
N ASN A 15 5.45 1.43 -15.39
CA ASN A 15 5.87 1.94 -16.71
C ASN A 15 5.68 3.46 -16.87
N LYS A 16 5.76 4.21 -15.76
CA LYS A 16 5.53 5.66 -15.67
C LYS A 16 4.15 6.07 -16.22
N CYS A 17 3.15 5.21 -16.02
CA CYS A 17 1.80 5.38 -16.55
C CYS A 17 0.76 5.47 -15.44
N ILE A 18 -0.01 6.57 -15.44
CA ILE A 18 -1.08 6.80 -14.46
C ILE A 18 -2.18 5.72 -14.54
N ASP A 19 -2.54 5.28 -15.75
CA ASP A 19 -3.57 4.25 -15.93
C ASP A 19 -3.10 2.92 -15.30
N ALA A 20 -1.84 2.51 -15.53
CA ALA A 20 -1.26 1.31 -14.92
C ALA A 20 -1.11 1.43 -13.40
N PHE A 21 -0.79 2.63 -12.89
CA PHE A 21 -0.76 2.90 -11.46
C PHE A 21 -2.15 2.75 -10.81
N GLN A 22 -3.19 3.30 -11.43
CA GLN A 22 -4.57 3.19 -10.96
C GLN A 22 -5.00 1.74 -10.81
N ASP A 23 -4.69 0.90 -11.80
CA ASP A 23 -5.02 -0.53 -11.78
C ASP A 23 -4.24 -1.28 -10.70
N GLY A 24 -2.94 -1.00 -10.60
CA GLY A 24 -2.07 -1.64 -9.62
C GLY A 24 -2.43 -1.32 -8.18
N MET A 25 -2.86 -0.09 -7.92
CA MET A 25 -3.29 0.37 -6.59
C MET A 25 -4.78 0.18 -6.33
N GLN A 26 -5.58 -0.13 -7.35
CA GLN A 26 -7.05 -0.06 -7.30
C GLN A 26 -7.56 1.32 -6.85
N TRP A 27 -6.86 2.37 -7.26
CA TRP A 27 -7.17 3.76 -6.91
C TRP A 27 -7.85 4.48 -8.07
N GLY A 28 -8.89 5.25 -7.78
CA GLY A 28 -9.42 6.23 -8.72
C GLY A 28 -8.67 7.55 -8.53
N ILE A 29 -7.94 8.00 -9.55
CA ILE A 29 -7.31 9.31 -9.54
C ILE A 29 -7.54 10.07 -10.84
N GLU A 30 -7.63 11.39 -10.74
CA GLU A 30 -7.68 12.28 -11.88
C GLU A 30 -6.46 13.19 -11.87
N VAL A 31 -5.69 13.19 -12.97
CA VAL A 31 -4.56 14.11 -13.13
C VAL A 31 -5.11 15.52 -13.29
N VAL A 32 -4.74 16.41 -12.37
CA VAL A 32 -5.11 17.82 -12.37
C VAL A 32 -4.12 18.62 -13.20
N GLU A 33 -2.83 18.38 -12.97
CA GLU A 33 -1.74 19.10 -13.62
C GLU A 33 -0.42 18.31 -13.56
N GLU A 34 0.48 18.62 -14.48
CA GLU A 34 1.88 18.21 -14.43
C GLU A 34 2.64 19.23 -13.57
N ILE A 35 3.43 18.72 -12.63
CA ILE A 35 4.27 19.52 -11.71
C ILE A 35 5.70 18.98 -11.75
N ASN A 36 6.62 19.65 -11.08
CA ASN A 36 7.97 19.11 -10.89
C ASN A 36 8.12 18.39 -9.54
N PHE A 37 9.24 17.70 -9.36
CA PHE A 37 9.54 16.96 -8.14
C PHE A 37 9.59 17.86 -6.91
N GLU A 38 10.19 19.05 -7.02
CA GLU A 38 10.26 20.02 -5.92
C GLU A 38 8.87 20.43 -5.43
N GLN A 39 7.91 20.62 -6.34
CA GLN A 39 6.51 20.90 -6.01
C GLN A 39 5.80 19.67 -5.44
N ALA A 40 6.15 18.46 -5.91
CA ALA A 40 5.54 17.22 -5.44
C ALA A 40 5.96 16.88 -4.01
N SER A 41 7.24 17.09 -3.68
CA SER A 41 7.85 16.83 -2.37
C SER A 41 7.79 18.03 -1.42
N ALA A 42 7.01 19.07 -1.77
CA ALA A 42 6.85 20.23 -0.90
C ALA A 42 6.20 19.82 0.44
N ASN A 43 6.54 20.55 1.49
CA ASN A 43 6.00 20.29 2.82
C ASN A 43 4.47 20.38 2.81
N TRP A 44 3.82 19.35 3.37
CA TRP A 44 2.37 19.19 3.47
C TRP A 44 1.64 19.13 2.12
N THR A 45 1.13 17.95 1.79
CA THR A 45 0.24 17.79 0.64
C THR A 45 -1.17 18.25 1.03
N PRO A 46 -1.85 19.11 0.23
CA PRO A 46 -3.21 19.52 0.52
C PRO A 46 -4.18 18.35 0.67
N ASP A 47 -5.18 18.52 1.52
CA ASP A 47 -6.28 17.57 1.69
C ASP A 47 -6.90 17.21 0.32
N ASP A 48 -7.21 15.93 0.14
CA ASP A 48 -7.78 15.33 -1.09
C ASP A 48 -6.89 15.33 -2.35
N THR A 49 -5.62 15.75 -2.24
CA THR A 49 -4.65 15.68 -3.34
C THR A 49 -3.57 14.63 -3.07
N VAL A 50 -3.06 14.06 -4.15
CA VAL A 50 -1.86 13.22 -4.12
C VAL A 50 -0.91 13.68 -5.20
N ASN A 51 0.39 13.73 -4.91
CA ASN A 51 1.40 13.98 -5.92
C ASN A 51 2.11 12.67 -6.25
N ILE A 52 2.24 12.33 -7.53
CA ILE A 52 2.83 11.07 -7.98
C ILE A 52 4.07 11.39 -8.81
N TYR A 53 5.19 10.83 -8.39
CA TYR A 53 6.46 10.86 -9.10
C TYR A 53 6.85 9.43 -9.50
N PHE A 54 7.21 9.25 -10.76
CA PHE A 54 7.70 7.98 -11.27
C PHE A 54 9.20 8.09 -11.52
N SER A 55 9.99 7.38 -10.72
CA SER A 55 11.42 7.19 -10.97
C SER A 55 11.64 6.14 -12.07
N GLU A 56 12.90 5.82 -12.36
CA GLU A 56 13.22 4.72 -13.27
C GLU A 56 12.74 3.36 -12.76
N LYS A 57 12.75 3.11 -11.43
CA LYS A 57 12.45 1.79 -10.86
C LYS A 57 11.16 1.73 -10.05
N ALA A 58 10.86 2.81 -9.34
CA ALA A 58 9.81 2.87 -8.33
C ALA A 58 8.87 4.06 -8.54
N THR A 59 7.74 4.03 -7.84
CA THR A 59 6.78 5.14 -7.78
C THR A 59 6.79 5.72 -6.38
N MET A 60 6.88 7.04 -6.27
CA MET A 60 6.71 7.76 -5.02
C MET A 60 5.43 8.59 -5.06
N ILE A 61 4.65 8.50 -4.00
CA ILE A 61 3.37 9.17 -3.83
C ILE A 61 3.51 10.04 -2.60
N PHE A 62 3.15 11.31 -2.69
CA PHE A 62 2.99 12.20 -1.55
C PHE A 62 1.50 12.44 -1.30
N TYR A 63 1.08 12.29 -0.05
CA TYR A 63 -0.31 12.45 0.37
C TYR A 63 -0.39 12.94 1.82
N PRO A 64 -1.57 13.40 2.30
CA PRO A 64 -1.74 13.84 3.67
C PRO A 64 -1.34 12.80 4.72
N PHE A 65 -0.80 13.25 5.85
CA PHE A 65 -0.25 12.40 6.91
C PHE A 65 -1.21 11.31 7.37
N GLU A 66 -2.49 11.65 7.48
CA GLU A 66 -3.57 10.80 7.96
C GLU A 66 -3.67 9.48 7.18
N TRP A 67 -3.27 9.48 5.90
CA TRP A 67 -3.33 8.30 5.04
C TRP A 67 -2.19 7.31 5.33
N THR A 68 -1.16 7.74 6.05
CA THR A 68 -0.03 6.89 6.46
C THR A 68 -0.40 5.94 7.59
N LEU A 69 -1.45 6.25 8.35
CA LEU A 69 -1.85 5.44 9.51
C LEU A 69 -2.58 4.15 9.12
N GLU A 70 -3.17 4.12 7.93
CA GLU A 70 -3.82 2.96 7.35
C GLU A 70 -3.32 2.80 5.90
N PRO A 71 -2.03 2.49 5.71
CA PRO A 71 -1.41 2.52 4.41
C PRO A 71 -1.92 1.35 3.56
N ASP A 72 -2.45 1.69 2.40
CA ASP A 72 -2.97 0.75 1.40
C ASP A 72 -1.82 0.20 0.55
N HIS A 73 -1.06 -0.73 1.13
CA HIS A 73 0.09 -1.32 0.46
C HIS A 73 -0.35 -2.24 -0.69
N PRO A 74 0.23 -2.09 -1.91
CA PRO A 74 -0.01 -3.03 -2.99
C PRO A 74 0.54 -4.42 -2.64
N GLN A 75 -0.17 -5.46 -3.05
CA GLN A 75 0.19 -6.85 -2.77
C GLN A 75 1.37 -7.32 -3.64
N ASN A 76 2.21 -8.20 -3.09
CA ASN A 76 3.34 -8.84 -3.79
C ASN A 76 4.41 -7.87 -4.35
N VAL A 77 4.56 -6.69 -3.75
CA VAL A 77 5.61 -5.73 -4.11
C VAL A 77 6.10 -5.01 -2.85
N ASN A 78 7.41 -4.76 -2.79
CA ASN A 78 7.98 -4.00 -1.69
C ASN A 78 7.40 -2.58 -1.69
N SER A 79 6.95 -2.12 -0.54
CA SER A 79 6.42 -0.77 -0.41
C SER A 79 6.63 -0.22 1.00
N LEU A 80 6.87 1.09 1.06
CA LEU A 80 7.06 1.87 2.28
C LEU A 80 6.00 2.96 2.32
N GLY A 81 5.07 2.91 3.26
CA GLY A 81 4.33 4.07 3.74
C GLY A 81 5.18 4.82 4.76
N PHE A 82 5.26 6.15 4.65
CA PHE A 82 6.08 6.97 5.53
C PHE A 82 5.39 8.26 5.92
N ALA A 83 5.72 8.73 7.11
CA ALA A 83 5.55 10.12 7.51
C ALA A 83 6.84 10.61 8.14
N TYR A 84 7.23 11.82 7.78
CA TYR A 84 8.46 12.45 8.23
C TYR A 84 8.16 13.89 8.60
N SER A 85 8.13 14.20 9.90
CA SER A 85 8.02 15.57 10.40
C SER A 85 9.24 15.92 11.25
N GLU A 86 10.18 16.64 10.65
CA GLU A 86 11.38 17.13 11.34
C GLU A 86 11.01 18.12 12.45
N THR A 87 10.01 18.97 12.20
CA THR A 87 9.60 20.00 13.16
C THR A 87 8.97 19.42 14.41
N ALA A 88 8.27 18.29 14.29
CA ALA A 88 7.66 17.60 15.43
C ALA A 88 8.52 16.43 15.93
N MET A 89 9.70 16.20 15.33
CA MET A 89 10.54 15.02 15.58
C MET A 89 9.73 13.72 15.60
N THR A 90 8.80 13.60 14.67
CA THR A 90 7.86 12.47 14.63
C THR A 90 7.84 11.84 13.26
N PHE A 91 7.95 10.52 13.26
CA PHE A 91 8.14 9.70 12.08
C PHE A 91 7.20 8.50 12.14
N ALA A 92 6.69 8.07 10.99
CA ALA A 92 5.97 6.81 10.89
C ALA A 92 6.58 5.99 9.78
N VAL A 93 6.74 4.69 10.04
CA VAL A 93 7.20 3.70 9.07
C VAL A 93 6.15 2.62 8.99
N SER A 94 5.72 2.34 7.77
CA SER A 94 4.94 1.17 7.42
C SER A 94 5.59 0.50 6.23
N TYR A 95 6.07 -0.73 6.39
CA TYR A 95 6.77 -1.44 5.35
C TYR A 95 6.13 -2.80 5.11
N LEU A 96 5.89 -3.11 3.84
CA LEU A 96 5.46 -4.42 3.38
C LEU A 96 6.47 -4.93 2.35
N ASP A 97 7.03 -6.11 2.57
CA ASP A 97 7.87 -6.77 1.57
C ASP A 97 7.04 -7.65 0.61
N GLU A 98 7.66 -8.06 -0.51
CA GLU A 98 7.07 -8.94 -1.52
C GLU A 98 6.61 -10.30 -0.97
N LYS A 99 7.12 -10.71 0.20
CA LYS A 99 6.78 -11.98 0.88
C LYS A 99 5.63 -11.81 1.87
N GLY A 100 5.11 -10.60 2.02
CA GLY A 100 4.02 -10.26 2.94
C GLY A 100 4.47 -10.00 4.38
N ASN A 101 5.77 -9.82 4.64
CA ASN A 101 6.24 -9.41 5.96
C ASN A 101 5.93 -7.93 6.15
N TYR A 102 5.09 -7.66 7.13
CA TYR A 102 4.70 -6.32 7.52
C TYR A 102 5.53 -5.83 8.71
N ARG A 103 5.88 -4.54 8.71
CA ARG A 103 6.47 -3.82 9.84
C ARG A 103 5.83 -2.45 9.94
N PHE A 104 5.36 -2.08 11.13
CA PHE A 104 4.86 -0.74 11.41
C PHE A 104 5.35 -0.23 12.75
N PHE A 105 5.69 1.05 12.81
CA PHE A 105 5.90 1.77 14.06
C PHE A 105 5.82 3.28 13.82
N ILE A 106 5.56 4.01 14.90
CA ILE A 106 5.69 5.46 14.99
C ILE A 106 6.87 5.76 15.91
N GLU A 107 7.64 6.80 15.65
CA GLU A 107 8.71 7.26 16.52
C GLU A 107 8.50 8.74 16.81
N ASN A 108 8.53 9.13 18.08
CA ASN A 108 8.40 10.52 18.51
C ASN A 108 9.57 10.83 19.46
N GLU A 109 10.34 11.86 19.13
CA GLU A 109 11.55 12.27 19.89
C GLU A 109 12.55 11.13 20.15
N GLY A 110 12.67 10.19 19.20
CA GLY A 110 13.58 9.04 19.29
C GLY A 110 13.02 7.85 20.07
N GLU A 111 11.80 7.93 20.59
CA GLU A 111 11.12 6.83 21.26
C GLU A 111 10.09 6.17 20.32
N ARG A 112 10.23 4.85 20.13
CA ARG A 112 9.26 4.08 19.35
C ARG A 112 7.96 3.88 20.11
N GLN A 113 6.88 4.22 19.45
CA GLN A 113 5.51 4.09 19.89
C GLN A 113 4.72 3.28 18.86
N LEU A 114 3.68 2.58 19.33
CA LEU A 114 2.73 1.86 18.48
C LEU A 114 3.42 0.97 17.41
N GLU A 115 4.18 -0.03 17.86
CA GLU A 115 4.86 -0.95 16.96
C GLU A 115 4.09 -2.26 16.72
N SER A 116 4.25 -2.82 15.52
CA SER A 116 3.72 -4.13 15.15
C SER A 116 4.55 -4.75 14.02
N GLY A 117 4.34 -6.04 13.76
CA GLY A 117 5.01 -6.75 12.67
C GLY A 117 6.45 -7.19 12.98
N THR A 118 7.20 -7.52 11.93
CA THR A 118 8.55 -8.10 12.02
C THR A 118 9.61 -7.01 11.86
N PRO A 119 10.53 -6.82 12.84
CA PRO A 119 11.60 -5.83 12.71
C PRO A 119 12.43 -6.01 11.44
N LEU A 120 12.77 -4.91 10.78
CA LEU A 120 13.63 -4.92 9.59
C LEU A 120 15.09 -5.12 10.02
N ALA A 121 15.88 -5.83 9.22
CA ALA A 121 17.32 -5.94 9.45
C ALA A 121 18.00 -4.55 9.47
N LEU A 122 17.51 -3.63 8.64
CA LEU A 122 17.99 -2.25 8.57
C LEU A 122 17.83 -1.46 9.88
N GLU A 123 16.90 -1.86 10.77
CA GLU A 123 16.73 -1.19 12.07
C GLU A 123 17.96 -1.34 12.98
N GLN A 124 18.87 -2.29 12.71
CA GLN A 124 20.12 -2.44 13.47
C GLN A 124 21.19 -1.41 13.04
N GLU A 125 21.22 -1.08 11.75
CA GLU A 125 22.15 -0.10 11.18
C GLU A 125 21.61 1.33 11.32
N PHE A 126 20.29 1.48 11.23
CA PHE A 126 19.55 2.75 11.32
C PHE A 126 18.54 2.63 12.47
N PRO A 127 18.96 2.88 13.73
CA PRO A 127 18.11 2.66 14.90
C PRO A 127 16.94 3.63 14.98
N THR A 128 17.10 4.86 14.47
CA THR A 128 16.10 5.91 14.44
C THR A 128 15.35 5.95 13.12
N ALA A 129 14.08 6.35 13.18
CA ALA A 129 13.17 6.33 12.04
C ALA A 129 13.59 7.32 10.94
N ASP A 130 14.15 8.47 11.31
CA ASP A 130 14.59 9.52 10.39
C ASP A 130 15.62 9.00 9.37
N GLY A 131 16.67 8.34 9.85
CA GLY A 131 17.68 7.71 9.01
C GLY A 131 17.15 6.48 8.26
N LEU A 132 16.30 5.68 8.92
CA LEU A 132 15.71 4.49 8.31
C LEU A 132 14.82 4.82 7.11
N ILE A 133 13.98 5.85 7.19
CA ILE A 133 13.08 6.28 6.10
C ILE A 133 13.89 6.60 4.85
N PHE A 134 14.91 7.46 4.96
CA PHE A 134 15.75 7.81 3.81
C PHE A 134 16.54 6.61 3.30
N LYS A 135 16.98 5.72 4.19
CA LYS A 135 17.65 4.49 3.73
C LYS A 135 16.70 3.59 2.94
N LEU A 136 15.45 3.48 3.36
CA LEU A 136 14.43 2.71 2.63
C LEU A 136 14.05 3.39 1.31
N PHE A 137 14.06 4.73 1.23
CA PHE A 137 13.96 5.43 -0.05
C PHE A 137 15.09 5.00 -0.99
N ASP A 138 16.34 5.03 -0.55
CA ASP A 138 17.49 4.65 -1.37
C ASP A 138 17.35 3.22 -1.93
N VAL A 139 16.87 2.29 -1.09
CA VAL A 139 16.69 0.88 -1.48
C VAL A 139 15.59 0.71 -2.53
N LEU A 140 14.44 1.37 -2.33
CA LEU A 140 13.29 1.22 -3.21
C LEU A 140 13.46 1.98 -4.52
N LEU A 141 13.99 3.21 -4.46
CA LEU A 141 14.20 4.07 -5.62
C LEU A 141 15.43 3.67 -6.46
N ASP A 142 16.36 2.91 -5.88
CA ASP A 142 17.69 2.61 -6.44
C ASP A 142 18.53 3.86 -6.71
N GLN A 143 18.25 4.93 -5.96
CA GLN A 143 18.97 6.20 -5.96
C GLN A 143 18.60 6.99 -4.71
N SER A 144 19.39 8.00 -4.35
CA SER A 144 19.07 8.81 -3.19
C SER A 144 17.91 9.75 -3.46
N PHE A 145 17.05 9.95 -2.45
CA PHE A 145 16.02 10.99 -2.49
C PHE A 145 16.62 12.38 -2.78
N PHE A 146 17.81 12.66 -2.24
CA PHE A 146 18.48 13.95 -2.39
C PHE A 146 19.15 14.15 -3.76
N THR A 147 19.23 13.09 -4.59
CA THR A 147 19.81 13.17 -5.93
C THR A 147 18.78 13.28 -7.04
N ILE A 148 17.48 13.22 -6.71
CA ILE A 148 16.40 13.43 -7.69
C ILE A 148 16.44 14.89 -8.15
N GLU A 149 16.45 15.12 -9.46
CA GLU A 149 16.53 16.48 -9.99
C GLU A 149 15.22 17.23 -9.70
N SER A 150 15.32 18.47 -9.20
CA SER A 150 14.15 19.23 -8.74
C SER A 150 13.12 19.50 -9.84
N ASN A 151 13.57 19.53 -11.09
CA ASN A 151 12.76 19.74 -12.28
C ASN A 151 12.20 18.44 -12.89
N GLU A 152 12.44 17.27 -12.30
CA GLU A 152 11.88 16.02 -12.80
C GLU A 152 10.36 16.06 -12.77
N ARG A 153 9.76 15.39 -13.76
CA ARG A 153 8.32 15.41 -13.97
C ARG A 153 7.59 14.60 -12.91
N ALA A 154 6.56 15.20 -12.33
CA ALA A 154 5.61 14.58 -11.42
C ALA A 154 4.17 15.04 -11.79
N TYR A 155 3.18 14.45 -11.12
CA TYR A 155 1.77 14.70 -11.40
C TYR A 155 1.04 15.05 -10.12
N ARG A 156 0.26 16.12 -10.14
CA ARG A 156 -0.73 16.38 -9.10
C ARG A 156 -2.04 15.73 -9.50
N CYS A 157 -2.62 14.95 -8.60
CA CYS A 157 -3.86 14.24 -8.82
C CYS A 157 -4.85 14.49 -7.70
N LYS A 158 -6.14 14.29 -8.00
CA LYS A 158 -7.22 14.24 -7.01
C LYS A 158 -7.74 12.82 -6.89
N LYS A 159 -8.07 12.39 -5.68
CA LYS A 159 -8.74 11.09 -5.48
C LYS A 159 -10.18 11.19 -5.97
N ILE A 160 -10.60 10.20 -6.74
CA ILE A 160 -11.98 10.02 -7.21
C ILE A 160 -12.40 8.57 -6.94
N PRO A 161 -13.71 8.24 -7.03
CA PRO A 161 -14.14 6.85 -6.96
C PRO A 161 -13.44 6.01 -8.04
N TYR A 162 -12.84 4.88 -7.64
CA TYR A 162 -12.25 3.94 -8.58
C TYR A 162 -13.33 3.33 -9.48
N ASN A 163 -13.12 3.34 -10.79
CA ASN A 163 -14.00 2.72 -11.76
C ASN A 163 -13.20 1.75 -12.65
N PRO A 164 -13.24 0.44 -12.36
CA PRO A 164 -12.44 -0.55 -13.08
C PRO A 164 -12.82 -0.66 -14.58
N HIS A 165 -13.99 -0.18 -14.99
CA HIS A 165 -14.47 -0.28 -16.37
C HIS A 165 -14.11 0.92 -17.27
N LYS A 166 -13.50 1.99 -16.73
CA LYS A 166 -13.18 3.20 -17.52
C LYS A 166 -12.05 2.98 -18.54
N ILE A 167 -11.26 1.92 -18.38
CA ILE A 167 -10.04 1.66 -19.17
C ILE A 167 -10.33 0.83 -20.42
N GLU A 168 -11.30 -0.09 -20.37
CA GLU A 168 -11.71 -0.90 -21.53
C GLU A 168 -12.19 -0.03 -22.71
N THR A 169 -12.78 1.13 -22.44
CA THR A 169 -13.35 2.00 -23.47
C THR A 169 -12.29 2.68 -24.36
N LYS A 170 -11.04 2.81 -23.92
CA LYS A 170 -9.96 3.38 -24.76
C LYS A 170 -9.35 2.35 -25.72
N ILE A 171 -9.43 1.06 -25.42
CA ILE A 171 -8.87 0.01 -26.27
C ILE A 171 -9.79 -0.26 -27.48
N ILE A 172 -11.10 -0.03 -27.32
CA ILE A 172 -12.09 -0.28 -28.38
C ILE A 172 -12.19 0.89 -29.39
N SER A 173 -11.77 2.11 -29.05
CA SER A 173 -11.92 3.25 -29.96
C SER A 173 -10.90 3.31 -31.10
N ASN A 174 -9.90 2.42 -31.14
CA ASN A 174 -8.88 2.39 -32.20
C ASN A 174 -8.92 1.17 -33.12
N ASN A 175 -9.88 0.25 -32.96
CA ASN A 175 -10.06 -0.84 -33.93
C ASN A 175 -11.48 -0.83 -34.49
N SER A 176 -11.51 -0.65 -35.80
CA SER A 176 -12.68 -0.63 -36.67
C SER A 176 -13.45 -1.95 -36.58
N ILE A 177 -14.78 -1.83 -36.42
CA ILE A 177 -15.86 -2.70 -36.91
C ILE A 177 -15.49 -4.18 -37.13
N ILE A 178 -15.95 -5.07 -36.23
CA ILE A 178 -16.38 -6.41 -36.61
C ILE A 178 -17.71 -6.73 -35.92
N THR A 179 -18.64 -7.16 -36.76
CA THR A 179 -20.05 -7.52 -36.59
C THR A 179 -20.34 -8.55 -35.50
N GLU A 180 -21.52 -8.38 -34.90
CA GLU A 180 -22.23 -9.33 -34.02
C GLU A 180 -22.11 -10.78 -34.50
N SER A 181 -21.72 -11.67 -33.60
CA SER A 181 -21.97 -13.11 -33.73
C SER A 181 -22.43 -13.62 -32.38
N GLU A 182 -23.65 -14.14 -32.34
CA GLU A 182 -24.31 -14.74 -31.18
C GLU A 182 -23.43 -15.80 -30.51
N VAL A 183 -23.22 -15.67 -29.20
CA VAL A 183 -22.65 -16.76 -28.39
C VAL A 183 -23.79 -17.67 -27.96
N ILE A 184 -23.92 -18.80 -28.66
CA ILE A 184 -24.76 -19.92 -28.26
C ILE A 184 -24.04 -20.67 -27.13
N PHE A 185 -24.70 -20.79 -25.97
CA PHE A 185 -24.27 -21.65 -24.88
C PHE A 185 -24.47 -23.12 -25.28
N GLU A 186 -23.38 -23.89 -25.41
CA GLU A 186 -23.45 -25.35 -25.47
C GLU A 186 -23.27 -26.00 -24.09
N GLU A 187 -24.00 -27.11 -23.96
CA GLU A 187 -24.44 -27.82 -22.78
C GLU A 187 -23.35 -28.67 -22.12
N VAL A 188 -23.33 -28.70 -20.78
CA VAL A 188 -22.43 -29.54 -19.97
C VAL A 188 -22.79 -31.02 -20.15
N GLN A 189 -21.87 -31.84 -20.69
CA GLN A 189 -22.00 -33.31 -20.65
C GLN A 189 -21.26 -33.94 -19.46
N LYS A 190 -22.01 -34.84 -18.80
CA LYS A 190 -21.69 -35.66 -17.62
C LYS A 190 -20.46 -36.57 -17.78
N ALA A 191 -19.83 -36.83 -16.62
CA ALA A 191 -18.73 -37.75 -16.34
C ALA A 191 -18.98 -39.25 -16.67
N PRO A 192 -17.92 -40.07 -16.56
CA PRO A 192 -18.05 -41.44 -16.05
C PRO A 192 -17.20 -41.73 -14.79
N SER A 193 -17.93 -42.02 -13.71
CA SER A 193 -17.79 -43.09 -12.70
C SER A 193 -16.44 -43.80 -12.38
N ILE A 194 -16.01 -43.60 -11.11
CA ILE A 194 -15.69 -44.57 -10.01
C ILE A 194 -14.51 -45.56 -10.14
N LYS A 195 -13.61 -45.50 -9.13
CA LYS A 195 -13.09 -46.68 -8.41
C LYS A 195 -13.19 -46.46 -6.88
N GLU A 196 -13.72 -47.48 -6.23
CA GLU A 196 -14.05 -47.61 -4.81
C GLU A 196 -12.82 -47.63 -3.91
N VAL A 197 -12.90 -47.00 -2.72
CA VAL A 197 -12.27 -47.48 -1.48
C VAL A 197 -13.24 -47.19 -0.33
N GLY A 198 -13.51 -48.22 0.47
CA GLY A 198 -14.68 -48.35 1.34
C GLY A 198 -14.74 -47.45 2.58
N ILE A 199 -15.97 -47.25 3.04
CA ILE A 199 -16.36 -46.62 4.29
C ILE A 199 -16.74 -47.73 5.28
N ILE A 200 -16.18 -47.70 6.49
CA ILE A 200 -16.75 -48.38 7.66
C ILE A 200 -17.57 -47.33 8.41
N VAL A 201 -18.88 -47.54 8.50
CA VAL A 201 -19.82 -46.75 9.30
C VAL A 201 -19.91 -47.39 10.67
N ASN A 202 -19.72 -46.61 11.74
CA ASN A 202 -20.30 -46.94 13.04
C ASN A 202 -21.36 -45.88 13.35
N GLU A 203 -22.56 -46.37 13.60
CA GLU A 203 -23.74 -45.64 14.04
C GLU A 203 -23.54 -45.15 15.48
N ILE A 204 -23.79 -43.87 15.74
CA ILE A 204 -24.57 -43.31 16.86
C ILE A 204 -24.44 -41.79 16.76
N GLY A 205 -25.58 -41.13 16.54
CA GLY A 205 -25.68 -39.70 16.29
C GLY A 205 -25.43 -38.82 17.52
N LYS A 206 -24.62 -37.78 17.29
CA LYS A 206 -24.72 -36.38 17.76
C LYS A 206 -23.31 -35.76 17.75
N PRO A 207 -23.02 -34.71 16.97
CA PRO A 207 -21.81 -33.94 17.18
C PRO A 207 -22.01 -33.04 18.41
N GLU A 208 -21.36 -33.40 19.52
CA GLU A 208 -21.21 -32.60 20.71
C GLU A 208 -20.05 -31.61 20.48
N ILE A 209 -20.35 -30.30 20.49
CA ILE A 209 -19.34 -29.24 20.36
C ILE A 209 -18.65 -29.08 21.71
N LEU A 210 -17.49 -29.72 21.87
CA LEU A 210 -16.55 -29.41 22.95
C LEU A 210 -15.91 -28.05 22.65
N ARG A 211 -16.43 -26.99 23.28
CA ARG A 211 -15.72 -25.71 23.42
C ARG A 211 -14.57 -25.91 24.40
N GLU A 212 -13.36 -26.06 23.90
CA GLU A 212 -12.18 -25.75 24.70
C GLU A 212 -12.22 -24.26 25.04
N LYS A 213 -12.40 -23.95 26.33
CA LYS A 213 -12.14 -22.61 26.87
C LYS A 213 -10.62 -22.42 26.86
N SER A 214 -10.07 -21.75 25.85
CA SER A 214 -8.77 -21.13 26.01
C SER A 214 -8.96 -19.90 26.91
N GLU A 215 -8.50 -20.01 28.15
CA GLU A 215 -8.32 -18.87 29.04
C GLU A 215 -7.15 -18.04 28.51
N HIS A 216 -7.42 -17.17 27.53
CA HIS A 216 -6.52 -16.05 27.26
C HIS A 216 -6.70 -15.04 28.40
N PRO A 217 -5.61 -14.63 29.09
CA PRO A 217 -5.70 -13.57 30.08
C PRO A 217 -6.21 -12.31 29.39
N ILE A 218 -7.29 -11.76 29.93
CA ILE A 218 -7.83 -10.45 29.56
C ILE A 218 -6.71 -9.45 29.83
N LEU A 219 -6.03 -9.00 28.78
CA LEU A 219 -5.14 -7.85 28.84
C LEU A 219 -5.97 -6.66 29.30
N GLU A 220 -5.78 -6.27 30.54
CA GLU A 220 -6.27 -5.02 31.11
C GLU A 220 -5.87 -3.90 30.14
N LYS A 221 -6.87 -3.27 29.52
CA LYS A 221 -6.66 -2.12 28.65
C LYS A 221 -6.08 -0.99 29.49
N GLN A 222 -4.76 -0.88 29.47
CA GLN A 222 -4.06 0.34 29.87
C GLN A 222 -4.65 1.49 29.03
N PRO A 223 -4.92 2.67 29.63
CA PRO A 223 -5.50 3.79 28.89
C PRO A 223 -4.52 4.24 27.81
N THR A 224 -4.84 3.93 26.56
CA THR A 224 -4.11 4.42 25.39
C THR A 224 -4.34 5.92 25.29
N LYS A 225 -3.29 6.73 25.50
CA LYS A 225 -3.30 8.11 25.04
C LYS A 225 -3.74 8.12 23.57
N LYS A 226 -4.67 9.01 23.24
CA LYS A 226 -5.21 9.05 21.87
C LYS A 226 -4.16 9.75 21.02
N TRP A 227 -3.81 9.17 19.87
CA TRP A 227 -2.61 9.54 19.12
C TRP A 227 -2.54 11.01 18.68
N TRP A 228 -3.67 11.71 18.56
CA TRP A 228 -3.71 13.17 18.32
C TRP A 228 -3.18 14.01 19.48
N GLU A 229 -2.92 13.41 20.65
CA GLU A 229 -2.34 14.07 21.82
C GLU A 229 -0.82 14.26 21.70
N PHE A 230 -0.15 13.59 20.75
CA PHE A 230 1.28 13.76 20.49
C PHE A 230 1.61 14.97 19.60
N TRP A 231 0.59 15.70 19.13
CA TRP A 231 0.71 16.70 18.08
C TRP A 231 0.21 18.10 18.48
N LYS A 232 0.10 18.38 19.77
CA LYS A 232 -0.17 19.72 20.34
C LYS A 232 1.06 20.25 21.06
#